data_AF-A0A967VB69-F1
#
_entry.id   AF-A0A967VB69-F1
#
_cell.length_a   1.000
_cell.length_b   1.000
_cell.length_c   1.000
_cell.angle_alpha   90.00
_cell.angle_beta   90.00
_cell.angle_gamma   90.00
#
_symmetry.space_group_name_H-M   'P 1'
#
loop_
_entity.id
_entity.type
_entity.pdbx_description
1 polymer ?
#
loop_
_entity_poly.entity_id
_entity_poly.type
_entity_poly.pdbx_seq_one_letter_code
_entity_poly.pdbx_strand_id
1 'polypeptide(L)'
;EFIELKNIGPGTLNLNLVEFTEGIHFTFPDVDLASGDHIVVVKDIAAFDALYDIQTNNINVAGRYTGSLANNGERVRLQDAIGQTIQDFEYEDGWRSITDGDGFSLTIIDPTNSDPNTWSQKDFWRASVYRYGSPDWDDSGILPNPGAVVINEVMAHSNAGPDWIELHNTTGAPIDIGGWFLSDNNRDEPNLMKYRIPDGTTIPLNGYIVFYEDTDFNNLSDPCCLIPFALSENGDEACLSSAVDLYGRLTGYRQVEGFGASQTNVSLGRYFKPSTGNYNFVAMDSSTPNSANANPKVGPVVINEIMYNPISGNQNEEYIELRNITGTFVTLYRYDKSAPWKFTDG
;
A
#
# COMPACT_ATOMS: atom_id res chain seq x y z
N GLU A 1 3.20 4.85 21.11
CA GLU A 1 4.42 4.66 20.32
C GLU A 1 5.30 3.63 21.02
N PHE A 2 5.91 2.75 20.24
CA PHE A 2 6.89 1.77 20.70
C PHE A 2 7.90 1.51 19.58
N ILE A 3 9.08 1.03 19.95
CA ILE A 3 10.05 0.41 19.03
C ILE A 3 10.35 -0.98 19.56
N GLU A 4 10.45 -1.96 18.67
CA GLU A 4 10.78 -3.34 19.00
C GLU A 4 12.10 -3.74 18.35
N LEU A 5 12.90 -4.51 19.08
CA LEU A 5 14.08 -5.20 18.56
C LEU A 5 13.82 -6.71 18.57
N LYS A 6 14.30 -7.40 17.54
CA LYS A 6 14.35 -8.86 17.45
C LYS A 6 15.79 -9.33 17.39
N ASN A 7 16.16 -10.31 18.20
CA ASN A 7 17.44 -10.96 18.05
C ASN A 7 17.40 -11.98 16.89
N ILE A 8 17.89 -11.57 15.72
CA ILE A 8 17.97 -12.43 14.53
C ILE A 8 19.18 -13.38 14.55
N GLY A 9 20.08 -13.26 15.54
CA GLY A 9 21.28 -14.07 15.67
C GLY A 9 20.99 -15.42 16.36
N PRO A 10 21.91 -16.40 16.25
CA PRO A 10 21.72 -17.76 16.77
C PRO A 10 21.96 -17.90 18.29
N GLY A 11 22.37 -16.83 18.97
CA GLY A 11 22.75 -16.87 20.39
C GLY A 11 22.15 -15.72 21.18
N THR A 12 22.12 -15.85 22.50
CA THR A 12 21.66 -14.80 23.42
C THR A 12 22.55 -13.57 23.32
N LEU A 13 21.93 -12.40 23.20
CA LEU A 13 22.59 -11.10 23.21
C LEU A 13 22.32 -10.42 24.55
N ASN A 14 23.36 -9.90 25.19
CA ASN A 14 23.19 -8.99 26.31
C ASN A 14 23.13 -7.56 25.74
N LEU A 15 22.07 -6.81 26.08
CA LEU A 15 21.83 -5.46 25.57
C LEU A 15 22.35 -4.37 26.51
N ASN A 16 23.12 -4.70 27.54
CA ASN A 16 23.59 -3.71 28.51
C ASN A 16 24.34 -2.57 27.80
N LEU A 17 23.89 -1.34 28.05
CA LEU A 17 24.42 -0.11 27.45
C LEU A 17 24.26 0.04 25.92
N VAL A 18 23.53 -0.87 25.26
CA VAL A 18 23.02 -0.61 23.91
C VAL A 18 22.05 0.56 24.01
N GLU A 19 22.09 1.49 23.05
CA GLU A 19 21.28 2.69 23.13
C GLU A 19 20.74 3.18 21.78
N PHE A 20 19.54 3.75 21.83
CA PHE A 20 19.01 4.58 20.75
C PHE A 20 19.56 6.01 20.89
N THR A 21 20.23 6.50 19.85
CA THR A 21 20.88 7.83 19.84
C THR A 21 20.27 8.82 18.86
N GLU A 22 19.46 8.34 17.90
CA GLU A 22 18.65 9.16 16.99
C GLU A 22 17.19 8.65 17.00
N GLY A 23 16.24 9.56 16.79
CA GLY A 23 14.79 9.32 16.85
C GLY A 23 14.25 9.36 18.28
N ILE A 24 14.64 8.36 19.09
CA ILE A 24 14.32 8.31 20.53
C ILE A 24 15.61 8.21 21.35
N HIS A 25 15.50 8.44 22.66
CA HIS A 25 16.60 8.23 23.60
C HIS A 25 16.25 7.16 24.63
N PHE A 26 16.98 6.05 24.60
CA PHE A 26 16.86 4.96 25.56
C PHE A 26 18.16 4.17 25.62
N THR A 27 18.62 3.86 26.82
CA THR A 27 19.74 2.96 27.08
C THR A 27 19.21 1.70 27.73
N PHE A 28 19.47 0.55 27.14
CA PHE A 28 19.01 -0.74 27.65
C PHE A 28 19.72 -1.07 28.97
N PRO A 29 18.98 -1.61 29.96
CA PRO A 29 19.59 -2.13 31.19
C PRO A 29 20.36 -3.42 30.92
N ASP A 30 20.93 -4.01 31.97
CA ASP A 30 21.49 -5.37 31.89
C ASP A 30 20.37 -6.39 31.67
N VAL A 31 20.12 -6.70 30.39
CA VAL A 31 19.06 -7.61 29.93
C VAL A 31 19.59 -8.51 28.84
N ASP A 32 19.25 -9.79 28.94
CA ASP A 32 19.55 -10.81 27.95
C ASP A 32 18.35 -11.01 27.02
N LEU A 33 18.60 -11.02 25.71
CA LEU A 33 17.62 -11.29 24.66
C LEU A 33 18.00 -12.60 23.95
N ALA A 34 17.21 -13.66 24.12
CA ALA A 34 17.52 -14.95 23.51
C ALA A 34 17.35 -14.90 21.97
N SER A 35 17.88 -15.91 21.29
CA SER A 35 17.74 -16.02 19.83
C SER A 35 16.27 -16.11 19.43
N GLY A 36 15.83 -15.24 18.52
CA GLY A 36 14.44 -15.16 18.04
C GLY A 36 13.49 -14.35 18.91
N ASP A 37 13.89 -13.99 20.14
CA ASP A 37 13.06 -13.21 21.06
C ASP A 37 13.00 -11.74 20.64
N HIS A 38 11.92 -11.09 21.08
CA HIS A 38 11.66 -9.66 20.89
C HIS A 38 11.80 -8.91 22.22
N ILE A 39 12.06 -7.61 22.14
CA ILE A 39 12.02 -6.70 23.28
C ILE A 39 11.55 -5.33 22.84
N VAL A 40 10.66 -4.73 23.63
CA VAL A 40 9.96 -3.49 23.27
C VAL A 40 10.36 -2.35 24.20
N VAL A 41 10.62 -1.18 23.63
CA VAL A 41 10.75 0.08 24.37
C VAL A 41 9.56 0.98 24.07
N VAL A 42 9.00 1.62 25.11
CA VAL A 42 7.70 2.30 24.99
C VAL A 42 7.76 3.76 25.46
N LYS A 43 6.95 4.63 24.86
CA LYS A 43 6.89 6.06 25.25
C LYS A 43 6.27 6.26 26.64
N ASP A 44 5.25 5.46 26.94
CA ASP A 44 4.51 5.51 28.19
C ASP A 44 4.04 4.11 28.57
N ILE A 45 4.61 3.57 29.65
CA ILE A 45 4.37 2.19 30.09
C ILE A 45 2.90 2.00 30.50
N ALA A 46 2.29 2.97 31.20
CA ALA A 46 0.93 2.82 31.69
C ALA A 46 -0.09 2.86 30.55
N ALA A 47 0.10 3.75 29.58
CA ALA A 47 -0.75 3.79 28.39
C ALA A 47 -0.59 2.54 27.52
N PHE A 48 0.64 2.02 27.41
CA PHE A 48 0.91 0.78 26.69
C PHE A 48 0.27 -0.42 27.41
N ASP A 49 0.42 -0.54 28.72
CA ASP A 49 -0.19 -1.60 29.53
C ASP A 49 -1.72 -1.60 29.45
N ALA A 50 -2.33 -0.42 29.47
CA ALA A 50 -3.79 -0.29 29.32
C ALA A 50 -4.31 -0.81 27.97
N LEU A 51 -3.49 -0.79 26.92
CA LEU A 51 -3.88 -1.23 25.58
C LEU A 51 -3.53 -2.71 25.32
N TYR A 52 -2.34 -3.14 25.75
CA TYR A 52 -1.80 -4.46 25.41
C TYR A 52 -1.79 -5.45 26.57
N ASP A 53 -2.13 -5.04 27.79
CA ASP A 53 -2.09 -5.87 29.00
C ASP A 53 -0.76 -6.65 29.10
N ILE A 54 0.31 -5.92 29.48
CA ILE A 54 1.70 -6.43 29.46
C ILE A 54 1.81 -7.72 30.28
N GLN A 55 1.11 -7.77 31.42
CA GLN A 55 1.19 -8.91 32.34
C GLN A 55 0.47 -10.14 31.79
N THR A 56 -0.75 -9.99 31.27
CA THR A 56 -1.52 -11.12 30.74
C THR A 56 -0.88 -11.68 29.48
N ASN A 57 -0.34 -10.82 28.61
CA ASN A 57 0.27 -11.22 27.35
C ASN A 57 1.79 -11.46 27.44
N ASN A 58 2.37 -11.30 28.64
CA ASN A 58 3.80 -11.50 28.92
C ASN A 58 4.73 -10.75 27.96
N ILE A 59 4.38 -9.50 27.64
CA ILE A 59 5.14 -8.68 26.68
C ILE A 59 6.49 -8.28 27.30
N ASN A 60 7.58 -8.60 26.61
CA ASN A 60 8.93 -8.23 27.04
C ASN A 60 9.22 -6.73 26.86
N VAL A 61 8.86 -5.91 27.87
CA VAL A 61 9.11 -4.46 27.85
C VAL A 61 10.42 -4.12 28.56
N ALA A 62 11.40 -3.60 27.81
CA ALA A 62 12.70 -3.13 28.32
C ALA A 62 12.57 -1.88 29.21
N GLY A 63 11.65 -0.97 28.88
CA GLY A 63 11.44 0.25 29.66
C GLY A 63 10.89 1.41 28.87
N ARG A 64 10.92 2.59 29.51
CA ARG A 64 10.42 3.84 28.96
C ARG A 64 11.53 4.64 28.28
N TYR A 65 11.32 5.03 27.02
CA TYR A 65 12.20 5.97 26.33
C TYR A 65 11.78 7.44 26.48
N THR A 66 12.69 8.35 26.14
CA THR A 66 12.42 9.81 26.03
C THR A 66 12.58 10.28 24.58
N GLY A 67 12.12 11.49 24.25
CA GLY A 67 11.88 11.87 22.84
C GLY A 67 10.59 11.25 22.30
N SER A 68 10.22 11.50 21.06
CA SER A 68 9.03 10.94 20.39
C SER A 68 9.37 10.69 18.93
N LEU A 69 8.68 9.74 18.32
CA LEU A 69 8.88 9.48 16.91
C LEU A 69 8.20 10.56 16.06
N ALA A 70 8.85 10.99 14.98
CA ALA A 70 8.29 11.97 14.05
C ALA A 70 7.28 11.30 13.11
N ASN A 71 6.05 11.82 13.07
CA ASN A 71 5.01 11.25 12.20
C ASN A 71 5.37 11.34 10.71
N ASN A 72 6.15 12.37 10.31
CA ASN A 72 6.49 12.62 8.92
C ASN A 72 7.81 11.94 8.47
N GLY A 73 8.34 11.01 9.27
CA GLY A 73 9.62 10.38 9.02
C GLY A 73 10.79 10.99 9.77
N GLU A 74 11.75 10.14 10.14
CA GLU A 74 13.04 10.53 10.71
C GLU A 74 14.05 9.38 10.68
N ARG A 75 15.26 9.69 11.14
CA ARG A 75 16.34 8.72 11.33
C ARG A 75 16.27 8.06 12.70
N VAL A 76 16.40 6.74 12.73
CA VAL A 76 16.52 5.93 13.93
C VAL A 76 17.89 5.27 13.93
N ARG A 77 18.64 5.43 15.03
CA ARG A 77 19.97 4.84 15.20
C ARG A 77 20.09 4.11 16.52
N LEU A 78 20.54 2.86 16.45
CA LEU A 78 20.90 1.99 17.56
C LEU A 78 22.43 1.79 17.57
N GLN A 79 23.06 2.02 18.72
CA GLN A 79 24.50 1.84 18.93
C GLN A 79 24.77 0.87 20.08
N ASP A 80 25.91 0.19 20.02
CA ASP A 80 26.39 -0.64 21.12
C ASP A 80 27.04 0.19 22.25
N ALA A 81 27.46 -0.50 23.31
CA ALA A 81 28.06 0.10 24.50
C ALA A 81 29.35 0.90 24.26
N ILE A 82 30.01 0.76 23.10
CA ILE A 82 31.23 1.50 22.74
C ILE A 82 30.99 2.54 21.63
N GLY A 83 29.73 2.74 21.22
CA GLY A 83 29.32 3.71 20.21
C GLY A 83 29.39 3.20 18.77
N GLN A 84 29.57 1.90 18.54
CA GLN A 84 29.49 1.32 17.20
C GLN A 84 28.03 1.21 16.77
N THR A 85 27.72 1.66 15.55
CA THR A 85 26.39 1.51 14.97
C THR A 85 26.02 0.04 14.80
N ILE A 86 24.92 -0.37 15.43
CA ILE A 86 24.25 -1.66 15.21
C ILE A 86 23.29 -1.54 14.04
N GLN A 87 22.46 -0.48 14.07
CA GLN A 87 21.44 -0.24 13.06
C GLN A 87 21.21 1.26 12.88
N ASP A 88 21.00 1.68 11.64
CA ASP A 88 20.85 3.08 11.27
C ASP A 88 20.03 3.16 9.98
N PHE A 89 18.82 3.73 10.07
CA PHE A 89 17.92 3.88 8.93
C PHE A 89 17.00 5.08 9.12
N GLU A 90 16.49 5.59 8.01
CA GLU A 90 15.41 6.58 7.96
C GLU A 90 14.11 5.92 7.50
N TYR A 91 13.01 6.20 8.20
CA TYR A 91 11.66 5.95 7.71
C TYR A 91 11.03 7.26 7.22
N GLU A 92 10.09 7.17 6.28
CA GLU A 92 9.40 8.34 5.75
C GLU A 92 7.88 8.20 5.87
N ASP A 93 7.22 9.35 5.84
CA ASP A 93 5.77 9.42 5.76
C ASP A 93 5.23 8.72 4.50
N GLY A 94 3.99 8.24 4.57
CA GLY A 94 3.27 7.67 3.44
C GLY A 94 3.84 6.35 2.90
N TRP A 95 4.84 5.74 3.56
CA TRP A 95 5.36 4.43 3.15
C TRP A 95 4.26 3.38 3.05
N ARG A 96 3.34 3.37 4.02
CA ARG A 96 2.12 2.56 4.01
C ARG A 96 0.99 3.44 4.53
N SER A 97 -0.06 3.65 3.73
CA SER A 97 -1.15 4.56 4.09
C SER A 97 -1.81 4.22 5.43
N ILE A 98 -2.02 2.93 5.70
CA ILE A 98 -2.67 2.47 6.93
C ILE A 98 -1.76 2.52 8.17
N THR A 99 -0.47 2.81 8.03
CA THR A 99 0.40 3.06 9.20
C THR A 99 0.40 4.53 9.63
N ASP A 100 -0.26 5.39 8.87
CA ASP A 100 -0.39 6.82 9.15
C ASP A 100 -1.77 7.15 9.72
N GLY A 101 -2.03 6.67 10.95
CA GLY A 101 -3.23 7.04 11.73
C GLY A 101 -4.33 5.98 11.83
N ASP A 102 -4.33 4.94 10.98
CA ASP A 102 -5.30 3.83 11.07
C ASP A 102 -4.97 2.79 12.16
N GLY A 103 -3.85 3.00 12.86
CA GLY A 103 -3.44 2.25 14.03
C GLY A 103 -2.56 1.04 13.74
N PHE A 104 -2.10 0.83 12.51
CA PHE A 104 -1.13 -0.23 12.19
C PHE A 104 0.32 0.26 12.39
N SER A 105 1.23 -0.64 12.78
CA SER A 105 2.66 -0.31 12.87
C SER A 105 3.39 -0.62 11.57
N LEU A 106 4.53 0.04 11.33
CA LEU A 106 5.48 -0.38 10.30
C LEU A 106 6.29 -1.59 10.80
N THR A 107 6.30 -2.67 10.02
CA THR A 107 6.99 -3.92 10.32
C THR A 107 7.92 -4.29 9.16
N ILE A 108 9.18 -4.61 9.45
CA ILE A 108 10.16 -5.06 8.45
C ILE A 108 9.75 -6.45 7.90
N ILE A 109 9.79 -6.63 6.59
CA ILE A 109 9.37 -7.87 5.91
C ILE A 109 10.39 -8.99 6.11
N ASP A 110 11.67 -8.67 5.94
CA ASP A 110 12.78 -9.61 6.10
C ASP A 110 13.86 -8.98 6.97
N PRO A 111 13.81 -9.16 8.30
CA PRO A 111 14.82 -8.63 9.20
C PRO A 111 16.18 -9.32 9.04
N THR A 112 16.27 -10.43 8.28
CA THR A 112 17.51 -11.17 8.05
C THR A 112 18.27 -10.73 6.80
N ASN A 113 17.71 -9.80 6.03
CA ASN A 113 18.38 -9.23 4.86
C ASN A 113 19.69 -8.55 5.26
N SER A 114 20.80 -8.98 4.64
CA SER A 114 22.14 -8.51 4.96
C SER A 114 22.47 -7.11 4.40
N ASP A 115 21.66 -6.57 3.48
CA ASP A 115 21.87 -5.22 2.96
C ASP A 115 21.20 -4.18 3.90
N PRO A 116 21.97 -3.40 4.68
CA PRO A 116 21.38 -2.43 5.61
C PRO A 116 20.61 -1.31 4.89
N ASN A 117 20.85 -1.06 3.60
CA ASN A 117 20.16 0.00 2.85
C ASN A 117 18.69 -0.32 2.59
N THR A 118 18.27 -1.57 2.75
CA THR A 118 16.87 -1.96 2.56
C THR A 118 15.96 -1.43 3.66
N TRP A 119 16.51 -1.14 4.84
CA TRP A 119 15.75 -0.58 5.97
C TRP A 119 15.21 0.83 5.68
N SER A 120 15.85 1.58 4.76
CA SER A 120 15.36 2.89 4.31
C SER A 120 14.51 2.83 3.05
N GLN A 121 14.06 1.65 2.65
CA GLN A 121 13.25 1.47 1.45
C GLN A 121 11.86 0.96 1.82
N LYS A 122 10.83 1.74 1.47
CA LYS A 122 9.43 1.41 1.75
C LYS A 122 9.05 -0.02 1.37
N ASP A 123 9.59 -0.58 0.29
CA ASP A 123 9.21 -1.90 -0.23
C ASP A 123 9.66 -3.07 0.66
N PHE A 124 10.54 -2.83 1.64
CA PHE A 124 10.94 -3.81 2.64
C PHE A 124 10.12 -3.73 3.92
N TRP A 125 9.17 -2.80 4.00
CA TRP A 125 8.27 -2.66 5.14
C TRP A 125 6.86 -3.06 4.77
N ARG A 126 6.07 -3.46 5.76
CA ARG A 126 4.63 -3.70 5.63
C ARG A 126 3.94 -3.08 6.83
N ALA A 127 2.63 -2.94 6.73
CA ALA A 127 1.83 -2.74 7.92
C ALA A 127 1.82 -4.04 8.75
N SER A 128 1.67 -3.91 10.07
CA SER A 128 1.25 -5.03 10.91
C SER A 128 -0.07 -5.60 10.42
N VAL A 129 -0.31 -6.88 10.70
CA VAL A 129 -1.55 -7.58 10.38
C VAL A 129 -2.71 -7.02 11.19
N TYR A 130 -2.46 -6.69 12.45
CA TYR A 130 -3.50 -6.22 13.37
C TYR A 130 -3.35 -4.74 13.66
N ARG A 131 -4.50 -4.08 13.86
CA ARG A 131 -4.55 -2.75 14.47
C ARG A 131 -3.90 -2.84 15.85
N TYR A 132 -3.14 -1.80 16.17
CA TYR A 132 -2.24 -1.70 17.32
C TYR A 132 -0.96 -2.55 17.20
N GLY A 133 -0.63 -3.09 16.02
CA GLY A 133 0.62 -3.81 15.84
C GLY A 133 0.63 -5.21 16.47
N SER A 134 1.82 -5.78 16.53
CA SER A 134 2.09 -7.13 17.04
C SER A 134 3.24 -7.13 18.06
N PRO A 135 3.22 -6.28 19.11
CA PRO A 135 4.35 -6.21 20.04
C PRO A 135 4.63 -7.57 20.69
N ASP A 136 5.91 -7.92 20.76
CA ASP A 136 6.51 -9.14 21.26
C ASP A 136 6.22 -10.42 20.44
N TRP A 137 5.71 -10.29 19.21
CA TRP A 137 5.51 -11.44 18.34
C TRP A 137 5.55 -11.13 16.83
N ASP A 138 5.92 -12.15 16.04
CA ASP A 138 6.10 -12.02 14.59
C ASP A 138 4.82 -12.39 13.83
N ASP A 139 4.16 -11.39 13.24
CA ASP A 139 2.94 -11.55 12.44
C ASP A 139 3.19 -11.82 10.95
N SER A 140 4.44 -12.15 10.57
CA SER A 140 4.81 -12.44 9.19
C SER A 140 4.13 -13.69 8.66
N GLY A 141 3.69 -13.62 7.39
CA GLY A 141 3.08 -14.74 6.68
C GLY A 141 1.60 -14.99 6.96
N ILE A 142 0.97 -14.26 7.91
CA ILE A 142 -0.48 -14.32 8.12
C ILE A 142 -1.23 -13.62 6.98
N LEU A 143 -0.73 -12.44 6.59
CA LEU A 143 -1.15 -11.75 5.37
C LEU A 143 0.00 -11.78 4.36
N PRO A 144 -0.32 -11.75 3.05
CA PRO A 144 0.71 -11.64 2.04
C PRO A 144 1.40 -10.27 2.10
N ASN A 145 2.64 -10.20 1.61
CA ASN A 145 3.40 -8.95 1.59
C ASN A 145 2.79 -7.91 0.62
N PRO A 146 3.00 -6.61 0.85
CA PRO A 146 2.52 -5.56 -0.06
C PRO A 146 2.88 -5.84 -1.52
N GLY A 147 1.89 -5.70 -2.42
CA GLY A 147 2.05 -5.96 -3.84
C GLY A 147 1.88 -7.43 -4.25
N ALA A 148 1.65 -8.35 -3.30
CA ALA A 148 1.35 -9.75 -3.60
C ALA A 148 -0.02 -9.94 -4.25
N VAL A 149 -1.05 -9.22 -3.79
CA VAL A 149 -2.36 -9.13 -4.44
C VAL A 149 -2.60 -7.68 -4.86
N VAL A 150 -2.82 -7.46 -6.14
CA VAL A 150 -2.99 -6.11 -6.71
C VAL A 150 -4.27 -6.01 -7.52
N ILE A 151 -4.94 -4.86 -7.48
CA ILE A 151 -5.90 -4.38 -8.46
C ILE A 151 -5.11 -4.25 -9.75
N ASN A 152 -5.45 -5.13 -10.68
CA ASN A 152 -4.71 -5.33 -11.90
C ASN A 152 -5.32 -4.52 -13.04
N GLU A 153 -6.63 -4.54 -13.17
CA GLU A 153 -7.36 -3.87 -14.24
C GLU A 153 -8.80 -3.54 -13.79
N VAL A 154 -9.34 -2.44 -14.28
CA VAL A 154 -10.67 -1.92 -13.95
C VAL A 154 -11.37 -1.48 -15.23
N MET A 155 -12.61 -1.91 -15.43
CA MET A 155 -13.55 -1.34 -16.40
C MET A 155 -14.62 -0.56 -15.64
N ALA A 156 -14.71 0.75 -15.91
CA ALA A 156 -15.65 1.67 -15.25
C ALA A 156 -16.57 2.41 -16.24
N HIS A 157 -16.60 1.94 -17.50
CA HIS A 157 -17.45 2.51 -18.54
C HIS A 157 -17.58 1.54 -19.71
N SER A 158 -18.47 0.57 -19.60
CA SER A 158 -18.76 -0.39 -20.67
C SER A 158 -20.07 -0.07 -21.43
N ASN A 159 -20.12 -0.37 -22.73
CA ASN A 159 -21.31 -0.17 -23.57
C ASN A 159 -22.25 -1.39 -23.62
N ALA A 160 -21.70 -2.60 -23.45
CA ALA A 160 -22.39 -3.85 -23.78
C ALA A 160 -22.11 -4.99 -22.78
N GLY A 161 -21.66 -4.65 -21.57
CA GLY A 161 -21.40 -5.58 -20.48
C GLY A 161 -21.45 -4.86 -19.14
N PRO A 162 -21.18 -5.57 -18.03
CA PRO A 162 -20.96 -4.95 -16.74
C PRO A 162 -19.55 -4.38 -16.62
N ASP A 163 -19.42 -3.39 -15.74
CA ASP A 163 -18.15 -2.92 -15.23
C ASP A 163 -17.54 -3.95 -14.27
N TRP A 164 -16.23 -3.86 -14.02
CA TRP A 164 -15.53 -4.90 -13.26
C TRP A 164 -14.20 -4.44 -12.67
N ILE A 165 -13.78 -5.15 -11.62
CA ILE A 165 -12.49 -5.03 -10.97
C ILE A 165 -11.78 -6.39 -11.07
N GLU A 166 -10.56 -6.40 -11.58
CA GLU A 166 -9.70 -7.57 -11.61
C GLU A 166 -8.60 -7.48 -10.56
N LEU A 167 -8.39 -8.57 -9.83
CA LEU A 167 -7.26 -8.76 -8.94
C LEU A 167 -6.25 -9.73 -9.56
N HIS A 168 -4.96 -9.50 -9.29
CA HIS A 168 -3.86 -10.36 -9.70
C HIS A 168 -2.99 -10.74 -8.50
N ASN A 169 -2.66 -12.02 -8.42
CA ASN A 169 -1.64 -12.53 -7.51
C ASN A 169 -0.28 -12.50 -8.21
N THR A 170 0.65 -11.68 -7.74
CA THR A 170 1.99 -11.50 -8.33
C THR A 170 3.00 -12.55 -7.86
N THR A 171 2.59 -13.47 -6.99
CA THR A 171 3.48 -14.41 -6.33
C THR A 171 3.48 -15.79 -7.00
N GLY A 172 4.51 -16.57 -6.69
CA GLY A 172 4.67 -17.95 -7.16
C GLY A 172 3.83 -19.00 -6.40
N ALA A 173 2.93 -18.58 -5.50
CA ALA A 173 2.10 -19.46 -4.69
C ALA A 173 0.62 -18.98 -4.71
N PRO A 174 -0.37 -19.87 -4.54
CA PRO A 174 -1.76 -19.45 -4.42
C PRO A 174 -1.99 -18.59 -3.16
N ILE A 175 -2.86 -17.58 -3.26
CA ILE A 175 -3.25 -16.71 -2.13
C ILE A 175 -4.75 -16.82 -1.91
N ASP A 176 -5.15 -17.16 -0.68
CA ASP A 176 -6.54 -17.10 -0.24
C ASP A 176 -6.92 -15.65 0.07
N ILE A 177 -7.96 -15.17 -0.61
CA ILE A 177 -8.56 -13.84 -0.44
C ILE A 177 -10.00 -13.94 0.04
N GLY A 178 -10.43 -15.12 0.49
CA GLY A 178 -11.74 -15.32 1.09
C GLY A 178 -11.94 -14.38 2.28
N GLY A 179 -13.09 -13.70 2.30
CA GLY A 179 -13.46 -12.74 3.34
C GLY A 179 -12.78 -11.37 3.25
N TRP A 180 -11.94 -11.13 2.23
CA TRP A 180 -11.42 -9.79 1.91
C TRP A 180 -12.52 -8.91 1.34
N PHE A 181 -12.28 -7.61 1.18
CA PHE A 181 -13.31 -6.68 0.73
C PHE A 181 -12.88 -5.86 -0.49
N LEU A 182 -13.83 -5.65 -1.40
CA LEU A 182 -13.78 -4.68 -2.48
C LEU A 182 -14.65 -3.47 -2.16
N SER A 183 -14.21 -2.29 -2.62
CA SER A 183 -14.97 -1.05 -2.53
C SER A 183 -14.51 -0.03 -3.58
N ASP A 184 -15.33 0.97 -3.83
CA ASP A 184 -15.08 2.18 -4.61
C ASP A 184 -14.68 3.41 -3.76
N ASN A 185 -14.49 3.23 -2.45
CA ASN A 185 -14.33 4.35 -1.51
C ASN A 185 -13.46 4.01 -0.30
N ASN A 186 -12.37 4.75 -0.08
CA ASN A 186 -11.46 4.55 1.04
C ASN A 186 -11.67 5.47 2.26
N ARG A 187 -12.74 6.28 2.28
CA ARG A 187 -12.90 7.38 3.24
C ARG A 187 -12.87 6.95 4.70
N ASP A 188 -13.42 5.78 4.99
CA ASP A 188 -13.48 5.19 6.33
C ASP A 188 -13.67 3.66 6.26
N GLU A 189 -13.48 3.00 7.40
CA GLU A 189 -13.54 1.54 7.50
C GLU A 189 -14.87 0.93 7.03
N PRO A 190 -16.07 1.46 7.38
CA PRO A 190 -17.33 1.00 6.79
C PRO A 190 -17.37 1.12 5.27
N ASN A 191 -16.86 2.21 4.70
CA ASN A 191 -16.78 2.37 3.25
C ASN A 191 -15.79 1.42 2.60
N LEU A 192 -14.83 0.84 3.33
CA LEU A 192 -13.89 -0.16 2.81
C LEU A 192 -14.45 -1.60 2.79
N MET A 193 -15.64 -1.84 3.36
CA MET A 193 -16.26 -3.16 3.53
C MET A 193 -17.55 -3.35 2.73
N LYS A 194 -17.58 -2.90 1.46
CA LYS A 194 -18.81 -2.91 0.65
C LYS A 194 -19.16 -4.27 0.04
N TYR A 195 -18.21 -4.92 -0.62
CA TYR A 195 -18.37 -6.28 -1.14
C TYR A 195 -17.38 -7.23 -0.46
N ARG A 196 -17.86 -8.26 0.23
CA ARG A 196 -17.03 -9.25 0.92
C ARG A 196 -16.78 -10.44 0.00
N ILE A 197 -15.56 -10.65 -0.44
CA ILE A 197 -15.18 -11.77 -1.30
C ILE A 197 -15.57 -13.11 -0.63
N PRO A 198 -16.23 -14.04 -1.34
CA PRO A 198 -16.69 -15.31 -0.77
C PRO A 198 -15.57 -16.11 -0.09
N ASP A 199 -15.89 -16.76 1.03
CA ASP A 199 -14.93 -17.61 1.75
C ASP A 199 -14.38 -18.74 0.85
N GLY A 200 -13.08 -19.03 0.97
CA GLY A 200 -12.39 -20.04 0.17
C GLY A 200 -12.02 -19.58 -1.26
N THR A 201 -12.26 -18.31 -1.60
CA THR A 201 -11.80 -17.74 -2.88
C THR A 201 -10.29 -17.62 -2.88
N THR A 202 -9.64 -18.36 -3.77
CA THR A 202 -8.18 -18.38 -3.91
C THR A 202 -7.77 -17.89 -5.30
N ILE A 203 -6.80 -16.98 -5.37
CA ILE A 203 -6.14 -16.64 -6.64
C ILE A 203 -4.95 -17.59 -6.82
N PRO A 204 -4.88 -18.39 -7.91
CA PRO A 204 -3.72 -19.22 -8.21
C PRO A 204 -2.41 -18.41 -8.30
N LEU A 205 -1.28 -19.11 -8.27
CA LEU A 205 0.03 -18.48 -8.52
C LEU A 205 0.05 -17.74 -9.87
N ASN A 206 0.52 -16.50 -9.89
CA ASN A 206 0.44 -15.62 -11.07
C ASN A 206 -0.97 -15.49 -11.69
N GLY A 207 -2.01 -15.84 -10.92
CA GLY A 207 -3.38 -15.93 -11.39
C GLY A 207 -4.11 -14.59 -11.34
N TYR A 208 -5.29 -14.58 -11.95
CA TYR A 208 -6.19 -13.44 -12.04
C TYR A 208 -7.58 -13.88 -11.57
N ILE A 209 -8.35 -12.94 -11.04
CA ILE A 209 -9.77 -13.14 -10.74
C ILE A 209 -10.52 -11.83 -10.99
N VAL A 210 -11.67 -11.93 -11.65
CA VAL A 210 -12.51 -10.78 -12.02
C VAL A 210 -13.80 -10.82 -11.21
N PHE A 211 -14.15 -9.68 -10.62
CA PHE A 211 -15.44 -9.43 -9.99
C PHE A 211 -16.20 -8.43 -10.87
N TYR A 212 -17.43 -8.76 -11.21
CA TYR A 212 -18.28 -7.96 -12.08
C TYR A 212 -19.35 -7.22 -11.28
N GLU A 213 -19.70 -6.02 -11.72
CA GLU A 213 -20.67 -5.16 -11.04
C GLU A 213 -22.02 -5.86 -10.87
N ASP A 214 -22.59 -6.39 -11.95
CA ASP A 214 -23.95 -6.93 -11.97
C ASP A 214 -24.11 -8.29 -11.28
N THR A 215 -23.05 -9.11 -11.24
CA THR A 215 -23.09 -10.43 -10.59
C THR A 215 -22.57 -10.42 -9.16
N ASP A 216 -21.66 -9.51 -8.83
CA ASP A 216 -20.96 -9.49 -7.54
C ASP A 216 -21.30 -8.22 -6.74
N PHE A 217 -20.61 -7.10 -6.98
CA PHE A 217 -20.56 -5.98 -6.04
C PHE A 217 -21.70 -4.95 -6.16
N ASN A 218 -22.62 -5.12 -7.11
CA ASN A 218 -23.90 -4.42 -7.22
C ASN A 218 -25.09 -5.40 -7.29
N ASN A 219 -24.87 -6.67 -6.94
CA ASN A 219 -25.90 -7.70 -6.94
C ASN A 219 -26.57 -7.82 -5.57
N LEU A 220 -27.74 -7.20 -5.39
CA LEU A 220 -28.52 -7.27 -4.14
C LEU A 220 -28.96 -8.68 -3.72
N SER A 221 -28.86 -9.68 -4.61
CA SER A 221 -29.16 -11.07 -4.29
C SER A 221 -27.93 -11.86 -3.81
N ASP A 222 -26.73 -11.31 -3.99
CA ASP A 222 -25.50 -11.92 -3.46
C ASP A 222 -25.35 -11.55 -1.98
N PRO A 223 -25.33 -12.52 -1.05
CA PRO A 223 -25.10 -12.24 0.38
C PRO A 223 -23.72 -11.60 0.67
N CYS A 224 -22.78 -11.68 -0.27
CA CYS A 224 -21.47 -11.03 -0.20
C CYS A 224 -21.53 -9.52 -0.50
N CYS A 225 -22.58 -9.06 -1.19
CA CYS A 225 -22.82 -7.65 -1.45
C CYS A 225 -23.47 -6.98 -0.22
N LEU A 226 -22.62 -6.50 0.71
CA LEU A 226 -23.06 -5.86 1.96
C LEU A 226 -23.61 -4.46 1.70
N ILE A 227 -22.95 -3.71 0.82
CA ILE A 227 -23.36 -2.39 0.34
C ILE A 227 -23.12 -2.37 -1.17
N PRO A 228 -24.16 -2.26 -2.00
CA PRO A 228 -23.98 -2.21 -3.45
C PRO A 228 -23.22 -0.94 -3.85
N PHE A 229 -22.31 -1.07 -4.82
CA PHE A 229 -21.62 0.07 -5.44
C PHE A 229 -21.43 -0.14 -6.94
N ALA A 230 -21.11 0.95 -7.64
CA ALA A 230 -20.83 0.96 -9.08
C ALA A 230 -19.62 1.87 -9.32
N LEU A 231 -18.93 1.66 -10.44
CA LEU A 231 -17.77 2.48 -10.79
C LEU A 231 -18.21 3.65 -11.69
N SER A 232 -17.68 4.85 -11.41
CA SER A 232 -17.99 6.07 -12.15
C SER A 232 -17.10 6.22 -13.38
N GLU A 233 -17.73 6.45 -14.54
CA GLU A 233 -17.04 6.84 -15.78
C GLU A 233 -16.26 8.16 -15.66
N ASN A 234 -16.52 8.96 -14.62
CA ASN A 234 -15.85 10.23 -14.37
C ASN A 234 -14.61 10.10 -13.45
N GLY A 235 -14.35 8.88 -12.96
CA GLY A 235 -13.30 8.58 -12.00
C GLY A 235 -13.84 8.26 -10.62
N ASP A 236 -13.14 7.37 -9.93
CA ASP A 236 -13.42 6.82 -8.60
C ASP A 236 -12.12 6.19 -8.03
N GLU A 237 -12.24 5.47 -6.92
CA GLU A 237 -11.19 4.60 -6.39
C GLU A 237 -11.59 3.14 -6.60
N ALA A 238 -10.60 2.24 -6.65
CA ALA A 238 -10.80 0.82 -6.43
C ALA A 238 -9.99 0.44 -5.19
N CYS A 239 -10.64 -0.22 -4.23
CA CYS A 239 -10.06 -0.54 -2.94
C CYS A 239 -10.10 -2.04 -2.70
N LEU A 240 -9.00 -2.58 -2.17
CA LEU A 240 -8.89 -3.94 -1.66
C LEU A 240 -8.50 -3.89 -0.18
N SER A 241 -9.31 -4.51 0.69
CA SER A 241 -9.04 -4.71 2.12
C SER A 241 -8.81 -6.19 2.41
N SER A 242 -7.86 -6.57 3.27
CA SER A 242 -7.91 -7.91 3.85
C SER A 242 -9.11 -8.08 4.80
N ALA A 243 -9.36 -9.33 5.18
CA ALA A 243 -10.48 -9.70 6.05
C ALA A 243 -10.46 -9.00 7.42
N VAL A 244 -11.54 -9.17 8.17
CA VAL A 244 -11.64 -8.66 9.55
C VAL A 244 -11.01 -9.61 10.57
N ASP A 245 -10.53 -9.05 11.68
CA ASP A 245 -10.12 -9.79 12.87
C ASP A 245 -11.33 -10.31 13.67
N LEU A 246 -11.06 -10.99 14.79
CA LEU A 246 -12.10 -11.54 15.67
C LEU A 246 -13.00 -10.49 16.34
N TYR A 247 -12.65 -9.21 16.24
CA TYR A 247 -13.43 -8.07 16.74
C TYR A 247 -14.16 -7.32 15.63
N GLY A 248 -14.09 -7.81 14.39
CA GLY A 248 -14.75 -7.20 13.23
C GLY A 248 -14.00 -5.99 12.64
N ARG A 249 -12.71 -5.81 12.95
CA ARG A 249 -11.89 -4.71 12.43
C ARG A 249 -11.05 -5.19 11.26
N LEU A 250 -10.88 -4.39 10.22
CA LEU A 250 -10.04 -4.76 9.07
C LEU A 250 -8.60 -5.07 9.51
N THR A 251 -8.02 -6.10 8.91
CA THR A 251 -6.59 -6.44 9.06
C THR A 251 -5.73 -5.65 8.06
N GLY A 252 -4.41 -5.70 8.23
CA GLY A 252 -3.47 -4.73 7.66
C GLY A 252 -2.99 -4.95 6.22
N TYR A 253 -3.82 -5.49 5.34
CA TYR A 253 -3.57 -5.43 3.89
C TYR A 253 -4.50 -4.42 3.23
N ARG A 254 -3.90 -3.44 2.55
CA ARG A 254 -4.60 -2.37 1.87
C ARG A 254 -4.00 -2.12 0.50
N GLN A 255 -4.84 -2.09 -0.51
CA GLN A 255 -4.54 -1.39 -1.75
C GLN A 255 -5.67 -0.42 -2.07
N VAL A 256 -5.29 0.75 -2.57
CA VAL A 256 -6.19 1.71 -3.18
C VAL A 256 -5.56 2.10 -4.52
N GLU A 257 -6.37 2.07 -5.57
CA GLU A 257 -6.02 2.59 -6.88
C GLU A 257 -7.03 3.67 -7.25
N GLY A 258 -6.58 4.92 -7.31
CA GLY A 258 -7.41 6.03 -7.76
C GLY A 258 -7.37 6.14 -9.27
N PHE A 259 -8.52 6.33 -9.91
CA PHE A 259 -8.59 6.46 -11.35
C PHE A 259 -9.50 7.62 -11.79
N GLY A 260 -9.12 8.28 -12.88
CA GLY A 260 -9.89 9.40 -13.45
C GLY A 260 -10.93 8.92 -14.46
N ALA A 261 -11.51 9.87 -15.19
CA ALA A 261 -12.52 9.58 -16.20
C ALA A 261 -12.05 8.55 -17.24
N SER A 262 -12.90 7.58 -17.53
CA SER A 262 -12.62 6.45 -18.42
C SER A 262 -13.31 6.63 -19.78
N GLN A 263 -12.61 6.25 -20.85
CA GLN A 263 -13.22 6.18 -22.17
C GLN A 263 -14.12 4.93 -22.24
N THR A 264 -15.23 5.05 -22.97
CA THR A 264 -16.11 3.90 -23.20
C THR A 264 -15.36 2.70 -23.77
N ASN A 265 -15.54 1.53 -23.15
CA ASN A 265 -14.88 0.26 -23.45
C ASN A 265 -13.35 0.30 -23.37
N VAL A 266 -12.78 1.18 -22.54
CA VAL A 266 -11.34 1.24 -22.28
C VAL A 266 -11.13 1.04 -20.80
N SER A 267 -10.56 -0.10 -20.45
CA SER A 267 -10.13 -0.40 -19.10
C SER A 267 -8.88 0.40 -18.72
N LEU A 268 -8.71 0.60 -17.43
CA LEU A 268 -7.52 1.15 -16.80
C LEU A 268 -6.80 -0.01 -16.11
N GLY A 269 -5.49 -0.13 -16.31
CA GLY A 269 -4.73 -1.28 -15.85
C GLY A 269 -3.35 -0.92 -15.35
N ARG A 270 -2.84 -1.78 -14.49
CA ARG A 270 -1.51 -1.72 -13.91
C ARG A 270 -0.46 -2.03 -14.97
N TYR A 271 0.48 -1.11 -15.16
CA TYR A 271 1.59 -1.25 -16.10
C TYR A 271 2.92 -0.94 -15.42
N PHE A 272 3.89 -1.85 -15.53
CA PHE A 272 5.23 -1.63 -15.01
C PHE A 272 5.97 -0.62 -15.89
N LYS A 273 6.48 0.46 -15.31
CA LYS A 273 7.30 1.47 -15.98
C LYS A 273 8.78 1.23 -15.63
N PRO A 274 9.57 0.58 -16.51
CA PRO A 274 10.95 0.20 -16.19
C PRO A 274 11.86 1.40 -15.92
N SER A 275 11.57 2.56 -16.52
CA SER A 275 12.39 3.76 -16.37
C SER A 275 12.35 4.36 -14.96
N THR A 276 11.31 4.08 -14.18
CA THR A 276 11.16 4.57 -12.79
C THR A 276 11.08 3.44 -11.78
N GLY A 277 11.14 2.18 -12.24
CA GLY A 277 11.04 1.01 -11.36
C GLY A 277 9.72 0.91 -10.60
N ASN A 278 8.64 1.50 -11.12
CA ASN A 278 7.35 1.54 -10.44
C ASN A 278 6.18 1.24 -11.39
N TYR A 279 4.99 1.05 -10.84
CA TYR A 279 3.78 0.78 -11.60
C TYR A 279 2.92 2.03 -11.74
N ASN A 280 2.30 2.17 -12.90
CA ASN A 280 1.27 3.17 -13.15
C ASN A 280 -0.05 2.47 -13.46
N PHE A 281 -1.17 3.11 -13.16
CA PHE A 281 -2.49 2.68 -13.59
C PHE A 281 -2.95 3.56 -14.76
N VAL A 282 -3.08 2.98 -15.95
CA VAL A 282 -3.22 3.73 -17.20
C VAL A 282 -4.24 3.08 -18.13
N ALA A 283 -4.73 3.81 -19.12
CA ALA A 283 -5.63 3.23 -20.13
C ALA A 283 -4.94 2.09 -20.88
N MET A 284 -5.63 0.96 -21.03
CA MET A 284 -5.14 -0.24 -21.73
C MET A 284 -5.56 -0.24 -23.21
N ASP A 285 -4.70 -0.74 -24.10
CA ASP A 285 -5.01 -0.82 -25.54
C ASP A 285 -6.16 -1.79 -25.85
N SER A 286 -6.30 -2.83 -25.02
CA SER A 286 -7.42 -3.76 -25.00
C SER A 286 -7.67 -4.24 -23.57
N SER A 287 -8.94 -4.50 -23.23
CA SER A 287 -9.28 -5.14 -21.96
C SER A 287 -8.83 -6.60 -21.90
N THR A 288 -8.29 -7.01 -20.75
CA THR A 288 -7.59 -8.30 -20.59
C THR A 288 -8.08 -9.15 -19.41
N PRO A 289 -9.41 -9.31 -19.19
CA PRO A 289 -9.91 -10.09 -18.06
C PRO A 289 -9.38 -11.53 -18.07
N ASN A 290 -8.96 -11.99 -16.90
CA ASN A 290 -8.28 -13.24 -16.59
C ASN A 290 -6.92 -13.44 -17.29
N SER A 291 -6.23 -12.37 -17.67
CA SER A 291 -4.95 -12.45 -18.39
C SER A 291 -4.02 -11.29 -18.10
N ALA A 292 -2.78 -11.38 -18.59
CA ALA A 292 -1.82 -10.29 -18.44
C ALA A 292 -2.29 -9.04 -19.18
N ASN A 293 -2.11 -7.88 -18.52
CA ASN A 293 -2.48 -6.58 -19.07
C ASN A 293 -1.90 -6.31 -20.45
N ALA A 294 -2.70 -5.67 -21.29
CA ALA A 294 -2.23 -5.13 -22.55
C ALA A 294 -1.19 -4.00 -22.32
N ASN A 295 -0.58 -3.55 -23.41
CA ASN A 295 0.23 -2.34 -23.33
C ASN A 295 -0.66 -1.11 -23.09
N PRO A 296 -0.10 -0.02 -22.52
CA PRO A 296 -0.82 1.23 -22.39
C PRO A 296 -1.35 1.72 -23.74
N LYS A 297 -2.60 2.14 -23.76
CA LYS A 297 -3.21 2.82 -24.90
C LYS A 297 -2.53 4.16 -25.11
N VAL A 298 -1.74 4.27 -26.16
CA VAL A 298 -1.16 5.55 -26.56
C VAL A 298 -2.14 6.25 -27.48
N GLY A 299 -2.66 7.40 -27.01
CA GLY A 299 -3.60 8.21 -27.76
C GLY A 299 -3.01 8.77 -29.05
N PRO A 300 -3.85 9.24 -29.98
CA PRO A 300 -3.37 9.78 -31.24
C PRO A 300 -2.58 11.09 -31.06
N VAL A 301 -2.68 11.74 -29.89
CA VAL A 301 -1.93 12.94 -29.52
C VAL A 301 -1.17 12.68 -28.22
N VAL A 302 0.12 13.05 -28.20
CA VAL A 302 1.02 12.92 -27.04
C VAL A 302 1.67 14.27 -26.72
N ILE A 303 2.16 14.43 -25.48
CA ILE A 303 3.07 15.53 -25.14
C ILE A 303 4.44 15.20 -25.75
N ASN A 304 4.93 16.08 -26.62
CA ASN A 304 6.21 15.90 -27.32
C ASN A 304 7.34 16.70 -26.66
N GLU A 305 7.04 17.91 -26.19
CA GLU A 305 8.03 18.81 -25.60
C GLU A 305 7.40 19.68 -24.51
N ILE A 306 8.20 19.99 -23.49
CA ILE A 306 7.82 20.92 -22.41
C ILE A 306 9.01 21.86 -22.18
N MET A 307 8.77 23.17 -22.26
CA MET A 307 9.69 24.19 -21.76
C MET A 307 9.15 24.68 -20.42
N TYR A 308 9.67 24.16 -19.31
CA TYR A 308 9.24 24.53 -17.96
C TYR A 308 10.20 25.52 -17.27
N ASN A 309 11.35 25.80 -17.89
CA ASN A 309 12.35 26.71 -17.32
C ASN A 309 13.11 27.45 -18.43
N PRO A 310 12.52 28.52 -18.99
CA PRO A 310 13.14 29.32 -20.04
C PRO A 310 14.46 29.96 -19.56
N ILE A 311 15.50 29.96 -20.40
CA ILE A 311 16.83 30.52 -20.05
C ILE A 311 16.78 32.01 -19.69
N SER A 312 15.76 32.73 -20.16
CA SER A 312 15.50 34.13 -19.84
C SER A 312 15.05 34.35 -18.39
N GLY A 313 14.58 33.29 -17.71
CA GLY A 313 13.88 33.36 -16.43
C GLY A 313 12.44 33.88 -16.54
N ASN A 314 11.92 34.11 -17.75
CA ASN A 314 10.56 34.59 -17.98
C ASN A 314 9.60 33.41 -18.11
N GLN A 315 8.83 33.12 -17.06
CA GLN A 315 7.87 32.00 -17.04
C GLN A 315 6.75 32.12 -18.08
N ASN A 316 6.54 33.29 -18.70
CA ASN A 316 5.58 33.41 -19.81
C ASN A 316 6.08 32.80 -21.13
N GLU A 317 7.34 32.35 -21.19
CA GLU A 317 7.92 31.62 -22.32
C GLU A 317 7.79 30.09 -22.17
N GLU A 318 7.17 29.63 -21.08
CA GLU A 318 6.83 28.21 -20.92
C GLU A 318 5.85 27.76 -22.00
N TYR A 319 6.03 26.54 -22.49
CA TYR A 319 5.11 25.94 -23.45
C TYR A 319 5.04 24.42 -23.30
N ILE A 320 3.93 23.87 -23.79
CA ILE A 320 3.73 22.44 -23.98
C ILE A 320 3.45 22.21 -25.46
N GLU A 321 4.23 21.35 -26.10
CA GLU A 321 4.00 20.92 -27.47
C GLU A 321 3.25 19.59 -27.50
N LEU A 322 2.15 19.55 -28.27
CA LEU A 322 1.39 18.34 -28.54
C LEU A 322 1.72 17.82 -29.94
N ARG A 323 1.97 16.52 -30.05
CA ARG A 323 2.21 15.84 -31.33
C ARG A 323 1.11 14.84 -31.63
N ASN A 324 0.48 14.99 -32.79
CA ASN A 324 -0.33 13.93 -33.38
C ASN A 324 0.59 12.83 -33.95
N ILE A 325 0.50 11.62 -33.40
CA ILE A 325 1.30 10.46 -33.81
C ILE A 325 0.60 9.59 -34.86
N THR A 326 -0.58 10.01 -35.35
CA THR A 326 -1.33 9.32 -36.40
C THR A 326 -1.17 9.96 -37.76
N GLY A 327 -1.54 9.23 -38.82
CA GLY A 327 -1.62 9.75 -40.19
C GLY A 327 -2.90 10.53 -40.50
N THR A 328 -3.78 10.76 -39.52
CA THR A 328 -5.10 11.39 -39.72
C THR A 328 -5.27 12.60 -38.81
N PHE A 329 -6.10 13.57 -39.21
CA PHE A 329 -6.41 14.72 -38.36
C PHE A 329 -7.13 14.27 -37.08
N VAL A 330 -6.71 14.85 -35.94
CA VAL A 330 -7.35 14.63 -34.64
C VAL A 330 -8.08 15.92 -34.25
N THR A 331 -9.35 15.80 -33.91
CA THR A 331 -10.15 16.93 -33.41
C THR A 331 -10.08 16.98 -31.89
N LEU A 332 -9.51 18.05 -31.35
CA LEU A 332 -9.42 18.31 -29.90
C LEU A 332 -10.67 19.02 -29.36
N TYR A 333 -11.85 18.56 -29.79
CA TYR A 333 -13.15 19.11 -29.41
C TYR A 333 -14.21 18.01 -29.39
N ARG A 334 -14.94 17.90 -28.29
CA ARG A 334 -16.08 17.01 -28.14
C ARG A 334 -17.37 17.75 -28.48
N TYR A 335 -17.85 17.58 -29.71
CA TYR A 335 -19.07 18.23 -30.20
C TYR A 335 -20.33 17.82 -29.42
N ASP A 336 -20.41 16.57 -29.01
CA ASP A 336 -21.53 16.03 -28.24
C ASP A 336 -21.66 16.64 -26.84
N LYS A 337 -20.54 17.09 -26.26
CA LYS A 337 -20.48 17.81 -24.99
C LYS A 337 -20.27 19.32 -25.17
N SER A 338 -20.17 19.80 -26.42
CA SER A 338 -19.82 21.19 -26.75
C SER A 338 -18.59 21.71 -25.98
N ALA A 339 -17.56 20.86 -25.81
CA ALA A 339 -16.41 21.16 -24.97
C ALA A 339 -15.07 20.89 -25.69
N PRO A 340 -14.09 21.82 -25.66
CA PRO A 340 -12.73 21.55 -26.13
C PRO A 340 -12.01 20.60 -25.17
N TRP A 341 -10.94 19.96 -25.65
CA TRP A 341 -9.98 19.34 -24.75
C TRP A 341 -9.28 20.42 -23.93
N LYS A 342 -8.97 20.12 -22.67
CA LYS A 342 -8.23 20.99 -21.76
C LYS A 342 -7.33 20.16 -20.87
N PHE A 343 -6.23 20.74 -20.42
CA PHE A 343 -5.55 20.24 -19.23
C PHE A 343 -6.45 20.50 -18.01
N THR A 344 -6.58 19.50 -17.14
CA THR A 344 -7.41 19.60 -15.93
C THR A 344 -6.60 19.99 -14.71
N ASP A 345 -5.30 19.72 -14.72
CA ASP A 345 -4.37 19.90 -13.62
C ASP A 345 -3.02 20.41 -14.18
N GLY A 346 -2.33 21.28 -13.43
CA GLY A 346 -1.10 21.95 -13.86
C GLY A 346 -0.73 23.12 -12.98
#